data_AF-A0A8B6BL58-F1
#
_entry.id   AF-A0A8B6BL58-F1
#
_cell.length_a   1.000
_cell.length_b   1.000
_cell.length_c   1.000
_cell.angle_alpha   90.00
_cell.angle_beta   90.00
_cell.angle_gamma   90.00
#
_symmetry.space_group_name_H-M   'P 1'
#
loop_
_entity.id
_entity.type
_entity.pdbx_description
1 polymer ?
#
loop_
_entity_poly.entity_id
_entity_poly.type
_entity_poly.pdbx_seq_one_letter_code
_entity_poly.pdbx_strand_id
1 'polypeptide(L)'
;MASTGQRAFAQKLNKQGAAEVRKAVSSTVYAPSDLARSVSGLNLTVPLNDVVDPPEYEEFVLQNQCTVERDPHRDLILYPDNDDVDVHFLPKRCRTVSHIVPEIGAETDTHVFDFVRRYTADYTVVSRRYQRYSSSVCSKEKLTDRDGLDQQQYEVDVEDSMPQPEK
;
A
#
# COMPACT_ATOMS: atom_id res chain seq x y z
N MET A 1 -26.44 9.52 86.41
CA MET A 1 -26.99 8.85 85.20
C MET A 1 -26.71 9.75 84.02
N ALA A 2 -25.92 9.31 83.04
CA ALA A 2 -25.53 10.12 81.88
C ALA A 2 -26.67 10.13 80.85
N SER A 3 -27.21 11.31 80.54
CA SER A 3 -28.17 11.48 79.45
C SER A 3 -27.43 11.54 78.12
N THR A 4 -27.60 10.49 77.31
CA THR A 4 -27.09 10.41 75.94
C THR A 4 -27.86 11.40 75.06
N GLY A 5 -27.32 12.61 74.93
CA GLY A 5 -27.89 13.64 74.06
C GLY A 5 -27.67 13.33 72.59
N GLN A 6 -28.67 12.73 71.93
CA GLN A 6 -28.69 12.62 70.48
C GLN A 6 -29.78 13.53 69.91
N ARG A 7 -29.35 14.48 69.06
CA ARG A 7 -30.20 15.54 68.49
C ARG A 7 -31.12 14.94 67.41
N ALA A 8 -32.38 15.41 67.34
CA ALA A 8 -33.45 14.86 66.51
C ALA A 8 -33.12 14.72 65.00
N PHE A 9 -32.18 15.51 64.46
CA PHE A 9 -31.75 15.39 63.06
C PHE A 9 -31.02 14.07 62.73
N ALA A 10 -30.59 13.31 63.74
CA ALA A 10 -29.92 12.02 63.57
C ALA A 10 -30.89 10.83 63.43
N GLN A 11 -32.21 11.04 63.54
CA GLN A 11 -33.16 9.93 63.69
C GLN A 11 -33.70 9.31 62.39
N LYS A 12 -33.23 9.71 61.22
CA LYS A 12 -33.71 9.10 59.96
C LYS A 12 -32.73 9.28 58.80
N LEU A 13 -31.57 8.63 58.90
CA LEU A 13 -30.76 8.39 57.71
C LEU A 13 -31.46 7.28 56.90
N ASN A 14 -31.92 7.63 55.69
CA ASN A 14 -32.39 6.66 54.70
C ASN A 14 -31.31 5.59 54.52
N LYS A 15 -31.67 4.30 54.65
CA LYS A 15 -30.71 3.19 54.59
C LYS A 15 -30.00 3.09 53.24
N GLN A 16 -30.59 3.66 52.19
CA GLN A 16 -29.94 3.75 50.88
C GLN A 16 -29.05 4.98 50.84
N GLY A 17 -27.75 4.75 50.98
CA GLY A 17 -26.75 5.80 50.81
C GLY A 17 -26.81 6.37 49.40
N ALA A 18 -26.58 7.68 49.25
CA ALA A 18 -26.55 8.34 47.95
C ALA A 18 -25.56 7.68 46.96
N ALA A 19 -24.53 6.99 47.45
CA ALA A 19 -23.61 6.21 46.63
C ALA A 19 -24.29 5.00 45.96
N GLU A 20 -25.24 4.36 46.63
CA GLU A 20 -25.98 3.20 46.12
C GLU A 20 -27.02 3.63 45.08
N VAL A 21 -27.68 4.78 45.30
CA VAL A 21 -28.55 5.42 44.30
C VAL A 21 -27.77 5.77 43.03
N ARG A 22 -26.56 6.33 43.17
CA ARG A 22 -25.69 6.63 42.02
C ARG A 22 -25.27 5.37 41.26
N LYS A 23 -24.98 4.27 41.96
CA LYS A 23 -24.67 2.98 41.33
C LYS A 23 -25.86 2.42 40.54
N ALA A 24 -27.06 2.45 41.09
CA ALA A 24 -28.27 1.95 40.42
C ALA A 24 -28.63 2.77 39.17
N VAL A 25 -28.46 4.09 39.21
CA VAL A 25 -28.70 4.96 38.04
C VAL A 25 -27.64 4.70 36.96
N SER A 26 -26.35 4.62 37.32
CA SER A 26 -25.29 4.29 36.36
C SER A 26 -25.44 2.89 35.75
N SER A 27 -25.83 1.86 36.52
CA SER A 27 -25.98 0.49 35.98
C SER A 27 -27.06 0.38 34.91
N THR A 28 -28.06 1.27 34.92
CA THR A 28 -29.14 1.26 33.93
C THR A 28 -28.72 1.86 32.59
N VAL A 29 -27.67 2.69 32.57
CA VAL A 29 -27.11 3.30 31.34
C VAL A 29 -26.15 2.34 30.62
N TYR A 30 -25.66 1.31 31.31
CA TYR A 30 -24.73 0.31 30.77
C TYR A 30 -25.40 -1.05 30.53
N ALA A 31 -26.65 -1.08 30.05
CA ALA A 31 -27.22 -2.31 29.53
C ALA A 31 -26.43 -2.70 28.25
N PRO A 32 -25.72 -3.84 28.24
CA PRO A 32 -24.76 -4.19 27.20
C PRO A 32 -25.40 -4.44 25.83
N SER A 33 -26.72 -4.64 25.77
CA SER A 33 -27.47 -4.88 24.53
C SER A 33 -27.60 -3.66 23.63
N ASP A 34 -27.55 -2.44 24.18
CA ASP A 34 -27.88 -1.22 23.43
C ASP A 34 -26.64 -0.50 22.88
N LEU A 35 -25.48 -0.65 23.53
CA LEU A 35 -24.24 -0.01 23.08
C LEU A 35 -23.55 -0.76 21.93
N ALA A 36 -23.70 -2.09 21.86
CA ALA A 36 -23.10 -2.94 20.83
C ALA A 36 -23.65 -2.67 19.41
N ARG A 37 -24.80 -1.99 19.29
CA ARG A 37 -25.45 -1.70 18.00
C ARG A 37 -24.99 -0.38 17.36
N SER A 38 -24.30 0.48 18.11
CA SER A 38 -24.07 1.88 17.70
C SER A 38 -22.69 2.15 17.09
N VAL A 39 -21.73 1.23 17.26
CA VAL A 39 -20.34 1.45 16.80
C VAL A 39 -20.06 0.65 15.54
N SER A 40 -20.16 1.34 14.40
CA SER A 40 -19.69 0.94 13.07
C SER A 40 -20.74 0.26 12.19
N GLY A 41 -20.87 0.72 10.93
CA GLY A 41 -21.63 0.06 9.86
C GLY A 41 -21.04 -1.29 9.40
N LEU A 42 -20.33 -1.95 10.30
CA LEU A 42 -19.87 -3.33 10.20
C LEU A 42 -20.71 -4.09 11.21
N ASN A 43 -21.36 -5.19 10.81
CA ASN A 43 -22.18 -6.02 11.69
C ASN A 43 -21.33 -6.78 12.73
N LEU A 44 -20.53 -6.07 13.52
CA LEU A 44 -19.65 -6.62 14.53
C LEU A 44 -20.23 -6.29 15.90
N THR A 45 -21.03 -7.20 16.43
CA THR A 45 -21.50 -7.14 17.81
C THR A 45 -20.34 -7.50 18.74
N VAL A 46 -19.47 -6.53 19.01
CA VAL A 46 -18.38 -6.72 19.97
C VAL A 46 -18.87 -6.36 21.37
N PRO A 47 -18.83 -7.29 22.35
CA PRO A 47 -19.09 -6.96 23.74
C PRO A 47 -18.05 -5.95 24.23
N LEU A 48 -18.47 -4.76 24.64
CA LEU A 48 -17.56 -3.66 25.05
C LEU A 48 -16.79 -3.93 26.36
N ASN A 49 -16.99 -5.09 26.99
CA ASN A 49 -16.35 -5.49 28.23
C ASN A 49 -15.38 -6.67 28.08
N ASP A 50 -15.35 -7.32 26.91
CA ASP A 50 -14.49 -8.47 26.69
C ASP A 50 -13.21 -8.01 25.99
N VAL A 51 -12.06 -8.41 26.54
CA VAL A 51 -10.76 -8.21 25.90
C VAL A 51 -10.75 -9.11 24.66
N VAL A 52 -10.99 -8.51 23.50
CA VAL A 52 -10.90 -9.22 22.23
C VAL A 52 -9.45 -9.22 21.79
N ASP A 53 -8.89 -10.42 21.63
CA ASP A 53 -7.56 -10.57 21.06
C ASP A 53 -7.54 -9.95 19.65
N PRO A 54 -6.51 -9.14 19.31
CA PRO A 54 -6.42 -8.56 17.98
C PRO A 54 -6.42 -9.68 16.93
N PRO A 55 -7.20 -9.55 15.85
CA PRO A 55 -7.15 -10.51 14.76
C PRO A 55 -5.72 -10.58 14.22
N GLU A 56 -5.27 -11.79 13.88
CA GLU A 56 -3.97 -11.99 13.25
C GLU A 56 -3.99 -11.32 11.87
N TYR A 57 -3.30 -10.19 11.77
CA TYR A 57 -3.35 -9.33 10.58
C TYR A 57 -2.91 -10.08 9.32
N GLU A 58 -1.90 -10.93 9.45
CA GLU A 58 -1.36 -11.71 8.32
C GLU A 58 -2.40 -12.70 7.78
N GLU A 59 -3.05 -13.49 8.64
CA GLU A 59 -4.11 -14.41 8.23
C GLU A 59 -5.31 -13.67 7.63
N PHE A 60 -5.72 -12.56 8.26
CA PHE A 60 -6.80 -11.73 7.75
C PHE A 60 -6.50 -11.20 6.34
N VAL A 61 -5.30 -10.64 6.11
CA VAL A 61 -4.89 -10.15 4.79
C VAL A 61 -4.87 -11.29 3.78
N LEU A 62 -4.34 -12.46 4.15
CA LEU A 62 -4.30 -13.63 3.27
C LEU A 62 -5.70 -14.13 2.88
N GLN A 63 -6.66 -14.10 3.79
CA GLN A 63 -8.04 -14.50 3.53
C GLN A 63 -8.82 -13.45 2.72
N ASN A 64 -8.35 -12.20 2.73
CA ASN A 64 -9.03 -11.03 2.16
C ASN A 64 -8.24 -10.34 1.03
N GLN A 65 -7.35 -11.07 0.34
CA GLN A 65 -6.46 -10.54 -0.71
C GLN A 65 -7.20 -9.79 -1.84
N CYS A 66 -8.45 -10.15 -2.11
CA CYS A 66 -9.27 -9.57 -3.19
C CYS A 66 -10.39 -8.64 -2.66
N THR A 67 -10.25 -8.06 -1.47
CA THR A 67 -11.30 -7.19 -0.91
C THR A 67 -11.66 -6.03 -1.85
N VAL A 68 -10.67 -5.45 -2.54
CA VAL A 68 -10.88 -4.39 -3.52
C VAL A 68 -11.73 -4.86 -4.72
N GLU A 69 -11.61 -6.13 -5.13
CA GLU A 69 -12.43 -6.70 -6.20
C GLU A 69 -13.90 -6.91 -5.79
N ARG A 70 -14.14 -7.04 -4.47
CA ARG A 70 -15.47 -7.22 -3.88
C ARG A 70 -16.13 -5.90 -3.49
N ASP A 71 -15.44 -4.78 -3.63
CA ASP A 71 -15.95 -3.46 -3.27
C ASP A 71 -17.01 -2.98 -4.30
N PRO A 72 -18.26 -2.71 -3.89
CA PRO A 72 -19.30 -2.19 -4.78
C PRO A 72 -18.96 -0.83 -5.40
N HIS A 73 -18.00 -0.11 -4.83
CA HIS A 73 -17.52 1.19 -5.27
C HIS A 73 -16.08 1.14 -5.81
N ARG A 74 -15.55 -0.03 -6.18
CA ARG A 74 -14.16 -0.18 -6.68
C ARG A 74 -13.80 0.84 -7.77
N ASP A 75 -14.74 1.16 -8.66
CA ASP A 75 -14.54 2.04 -9.81
C ASP A 75 -14.30 3.51 -9.39
N LEU A 76 -14.63 3.89 -8.15
CA LEU A 76 -14.34 5.20 -7.59
C LEU A 76 -12.92 5.29 -6.99
N ILE A 77 -12.31 4.14 -6.69
CA ILE A 77 -11.02 4.02 -5.99
C ILE A 77 -9.90 3.64 -6.97
N LEU A 78 -10.23 2.88 -8.01
CA LEU A 78 -9.30 2.48 -9.07
C LEU A 78 -9.17 3.55 -10.15
N TYR A 79 -8.00 3.62 -10.78
CA TYR A 79 -7.83 4.45 -11.96
C TYR A 79 -8.61 3.85 -13.14
N PRO A 80 -9.16 4.70 -14.04
CA PRO A 80 -9.85 4.20 -15.23
C PRO A 80 -8.92 3.35 -16.10
N ASP A 81 -9.32 2.10 -16.38
CA ASP A 81 -8.50 1.15 -17.16
C ASP A 81 -8.19 1.65 -18.57
N ASN A 82 -9.11 2.43 -19.17
CA ASN A 82 -9.02 2.89 -20.55
C ASN A 82 -8.02 4.03 -20.74
N ASP A 83 -7.74 4.82 -19.69
CA ASP A 83 -7.01 6.08 -19.79
C ASP A 83 -5.77 6.14 -18.86
N ASP A 84 -5.58 5.16 -17.98
CA ASP A 84 -4.39 5.11 -17.11
C ASP A 84 -3.17 4.53 -17.85
N VAL A 85 -3.35 3.53 -18.71
CA VAL A 85 -2.22 2.76 -19.27
C VAL A 85 -1.87 3.23 -20.67
N ASP A 86 -0.69 3.84 -20.81
CA ASP A 86 -0.09 4.18 -22.10
C ASP A 86 1.07 3.24 -22.41
N VAL A 87 1.06 2.65 -23.61
CA VAL A 87 2.13 1.74 -24.07
C VAL A 87 2.92 2.42 -25.18
N HIS A 88 4.22 2.57 -24.97
CA HIS A 88 5.15 3.16 -25.93
C HIS A 88 6.19 2.13 -26.39
N PHE A 89 6.52 2.16 -27.67
CA PHE A 89 7.60 1.37 -28.25
C PHE A 89 8.80 2.27 -28.47
N LEU A 90 9.92 1.97 -27.81
CA LEU A 90 11.15 2.74 -27.91
C LEU A 90 12.23 1.91 -28.59
N PRO A 91 12.85 2.41 -29.68
CA PRO A 91 13.89 1.68 -30.38
C PRO A 91 15.07 1.43 -29.45
N LYS A 92 15.54 0.18 -29.41
CA LYS A 92 16.68 -0.18 -28.58
C LYS A 92 17.96 0.36 -29.22
N ARG A 93 18.84 0.97 -28.42
CA ARG A 93 20.10 1.51 -28.95
C ARG A 93 21.01 0.37 -29.39
N CYS A 94 21.22 0.25 -30.70
CA CYS A 94 22.22 -0.64 -31.28
C CYS A 94 23.55 0.11 -31.46
N ARG A 95 24.67 -0.51 -31.07
CA ARG A 95 26.01 0.08 -31.29
C ARG A 95 26.49 -0.08 -32.73
N THR A 96 25.91 -1.03 -33.48
CA THR A 96 26.22 -1.36 -34.88
C THR A 96 25.07 -0.90 -35.79
N VAL A 97 25.31 -0.88 -37.10
CA VAL A 97 24.28 -0.50 -38.11
C VAL A 97 23.04 -1.38 -38.03
N SER A 98 23.21 -2.67 -37.73
CA SER A 98 22.14 -3.64 -37.50
C SER A 98 22.54 -4.63 -36.41
N HIS A 99 21.57 -5.36 -35.85
CA HIS A 99 21.85 -6.44 -34.92
C HIS A 99 22.64 -7.56 -35.62
N ILE A 100 23.68 -8.06 -34.96
CA ILE A 100 24.43 -9.23 -35.42
C ILE A 100 23.70 -10.44 -34.84
N VAL A 101 22.91 -11.10 -35.68
CA VAL A 101 22.15 -12.30 -35.32
C VAL A 101 22.61 -13.48 -36.19
N PRO A 102 22.62 -14.72 -35.65
CA PRO A 102 22.89 -15.90 -36.46
C PRO A 102 21.89 -16.04 -37.61
N GLU A 103 22.31 -16.66 -38.71
CA GLU A 103 21.37 -17.07 -39.76
C GLU A 103 20.39 -18.09 -39.20
N ILE A 104 19.11 -17.75 -39.28
CA ILE A 104 18.02 -18.62 -38.82
C ILE A 104 17.73 -19.60 -39.95
N GLY A 105 18.23 -20.83 -39.82
CA GLY A 105 17.99 -21.94 -40.74
C GLY A 105 16.98 -22.95 -40.17
N ALA A 106 16.51 -23.89 -41.00
CA ALA A 106 15.57 -24.93 -40.58
C ALA A 106 16.09 -25.84 -39.44
N GLU A 107 17.41 -25.87 -39.21
CA GLU A 107 18.09 -26.66 -38.19
C GLU A 107 18.26 -25.93 -36.84
N THR A 108 17.87 -24.65 -36.74
CA THR A 108 18.03 -23.89 -35.50
C THR A 108 16.92 -24.19 -34.49
N ASP A 109 17.31 -24.43 -33.24
CA ASP A 109 16.40 -24.64 -32.10
C ASP A 109 15.43 -23.45 -31.95
N THR A 110 14.13 -23.74 -31.85
CA THR A 110 13.04 -22.77 -31.63
C THR A 110 13.34 -21.81 -30.48
N HIS A 111 13.98 -22.29 -29.40
CA HIS A 111 14.32 -21.44 -28.26
C HIS A 111 15.37 -20.38 -28.61
N VAL A 112 16.34 -20.72 -29.45
CA VAL A 112 17.38 -19.79 -29.90
C VAL A 112 16.72 -18.65 -30.69
N PHE A 113 15.75 -18.97 -31.54
CA PHE A 113 14.98 -17.96 -32.27
C PHE A 113 14.24 -17.00 -31.32
N ASP A 114 13.51 -17.54 -30.34
CA ASP A 114 12.77 -16.73 -29.37
C ASP A 114 13.69 -15.83 -28.54
N PHE A 115 14.85 -16.34 -28.12
CA PHE A 115 15.85 -15.54 -27.43
C PHE A 115 16.38 -14.42 -28.31
N VAL A 116 16.85 -14.73 -29.53
CA VAL A 116 17.37 -13.72 -30.47
C VAL A 116 16.32 -12.63 -30.71
N ARG A 117 15.08 -13.02 -30.96
CA ARG A 117 13.95 -12.09 -31.11
C ARG A 117 13.76 -11.22 -29.87
N ARG A 118 13.81 -11.80 -28.66
CA ARG A 118 13.60 -11.06 -27.41
C ARG A 118 14.75 -10.09 -27.11
N TYR A 119 15.99 -10.48 -27.38
CA TYR A 119 17.17 -9.65 -27.11
C TYR A 119 17.31 -8.48 -28.08
N THR A 120 16.86 -8.66 -29.33
CA THR A 120 16.88 -7.64 -30.39
C THR A 120 15.60 -6.81 -30.47
N ALA A 121 14.52 -7.22 -29.78
CA ALA A 121 13.30 -6.45 -29.72
C ALA A 121 13.51 -5.08 -29.06
N ASP A 122 12.76 -4.12 -29.58
CA ASP A 122 12.61 -2.79 -29.00
C ASP A 122 12.00 -2.84 -27.60
N TYR A 123 12.22 -1.77 -26.83
CA TYR A 123 11.63 -1.66 -25.51
C TYR A 123 10.14 -1.40 -25.62
N THR A 124 9.36 -2.18 -24.88
CA THR A 124 7.97 -1.86 -24.57
C THR A 124 7.92 -1.18 -23.22
N VAL A 125 7.65 0.12 -23.22
CA VAL A 125 7.57 0.94 -22.01
C VAL A 125 6.10 1.15 -21.69
N VAL A 126 5.70 0.76 -20.48
CA VAL A 126 4.37 1.00 -19.94
C VAL A 126 4.44 2.22 -19.03
N SER A 127 3.70 3.26 -19.39
CA SER A 127 3.50 4.47 -18.60
C SER A 127 2.12 4.44 -17.97
N ARG A 128 2.00 4.95 -16.74
CA ARG A 128 0.72 5.11 -16.06
C ARG A 128 0.45 6.59 -15.83
N ARG A 129 -0.63 7.11 -16.42
CA ARG A 129 -0.98 8.53 -16.34
C ARG A 129 -1.16 9.00 -14.90
N TYR A 130 -1.69 8.14 -14.04
CA TYR A 130 -1.93 8.44 -12.63
C TYR A 130 -0.88 7.83 -11.69
N GLN A 131 0.29 7.41 -12.22
CA GLN A 131 1.35 6.79 -11.43
C GLN A 131 1.74 7.57 -10.18
N ARG A 132 1.76 8.91 -10.25
CA ARG A 132 2.11 9.80 -9.13
C ARG A 132 1.16 9.66 -7.92
N TYR A 133 -0.08 9.28 -8.15
CA TYR A 133 -1.09 9.11 -7.13
C TYR A 133 -1.17 7.66 -6.61
N SER A 134 -0.41 6.75 -7.23
CA SER A 134 -0.34 5.36 -6.81
C SER A 134 0.29 5.24 -5.43
N SER A 135 -0.33 4.46 -4.55
CA SER A 135 0.20 4.07 -3.24
C SER A 135 1.34 3.04 -3.34
N SER A 136 1.66 2.55 -4.54
CA SER A 136 2.72 1.57 -4.75
C SER A 136 4.10 2.15 -4.41
N VAL A 137 4.87 1.36 -3.65
CA VAL A 137 6.18 1.74 -3.09
C VAL A 137 7.17 2.21 -4.16
N CYS A 138 7.08 1.66 -5.38
CA CYS A 138 7.91 2.01 -6.54
C CYS A 138 7.68 3.42 -7.11
N SER A 139 6.59 4.10 -6.73
CA SER A 139 6.25 5.42 -7.28
C SER A 139 7.13 6.56 -6.76
N LYS A 140 7.81 6.34 -5.62
CA LYS A 140 8.74 7.33 -5.03
C LYS A 140 10.06 7.45 -5.80
N GLU A 141 10.48 6.40 -6.51
CA GLU A 141 11.80 6.33 -7.16
C GLU A 141 11.88 7.10 -8.49
N LYS A 142 10.73 7.34 -9.13
CA LYS A 142 10.67 8.07 -10.42
C LYS A 142 10.43 9.57 -10.29
N LEU A 143 10.33 10.10 -9.07
CA LEU A 143 10.44 11.54 -8.87
C LEU A 143 11.87 11.91 -9.27
N THR A 144 11.97 12.53 -10.45
CA THR A 144 13.20 12.91 -11.12
C THR A 144 14.02 13.85 -10.25
N ASP A 145 14.82 13.31 -9.35
CA ASP A 145 16.00 13.98 -8.80
C ASP A 145 17.17 13.92 -9.81
N ARG A 146 16.84 14.01 -11.10
CA ARG A 146 17.82 14.11 -12.20
C ARG A 146 17.90 15.51 -12.80
N ASP A 147 17.09 16.46 -12.32
CA ASP A 147 17.16 17.87 -12.71
C ASP A 147 18.33 18.64 -12.05
N GLY A 148 19.28 17.94 -11.41
CA GLY A 148 20.45 18.56 -10.78
C GLY A 148 21.71 17.69 -10.74
N LEU A 149 21.75 16.58 -11.49
CA LEU A 149 22.96 15.75 -11.55
C LEU A 149 23.85 16.26 -12.68
N ASP A 150 24.99 16.84 -12.30
CA ASP A 150 25.99 17.32 -13.25
C ASP A 150 26.44 16.21 -14.21
N GLN A 151 26.58 16.58 -15.48
CA GLN A 151 27.06 15.67 -16.51
C GLN A 151 28.47 15.19 -16.17
N GLN A 152 28.62 13.90 -15.85
CA GLN A 152 29.95 13.30 -15.66
C GLN A 152 30.75 13.41 -16.95
N GLN A 153 31.81 14.21 -16.90
CA GLN A 153 32.85 14.26 -17.93
C GLN A 153 33.92 13.23 -17.56
N TYR A 154 34.26 12.37 -18.53
CA TYR A 154 35.37 11.44 -18.42
C TYR A 154 36.44 11.88 -19.42
N GLU A 155 37.70 11.78 -19.01
CA GLU A 155 38.85 11.92 -19.90
C GLU A 155 38.96 10.64 -20.73
N VAL A 156 38.99 10.77 -22.05
CA VAL A 156 39.23 9.67 -22.97
C VAL A 156 40.68 9.81 -23.43
N ASP A 157 41.53 8.88 -23.00
CA ASP A 157 42.90 8.81 -23.49
C ASP A 157 42.86 8.58 -25.01
N VAL A 158 43.31 9.58 -25.77
CA VAL A 158 43.51 9.44 -27.21
C VAL A 158 44.87 8.79 -27.37
N GLU A 159 44.92 7.56 -27.90
CA GLU A 159 46.20 6.99 -28.31
C GLU A 159 46.79 7.88 -29.40
N ASP A 160 47.96 8.48 -29.12
CA ASP A 160 48.73 9.25 -30.09
C ASP A 160 49.07 8.33 -31.26
N SER A 161 48.35 8.50 -32.38
CA SER A 161 48.75 7.90 -33.64
C SER A 161 50.10 8.51 -34.02
N MET A 162 51.19 7.79 -33.75
CA MET A 162 52.50 8.16 -34.26
C MET A 162 52.41 8.35 -35.78
N PRO A 163 52.88 9.47 -36.34
CA PRO A 163 52.88 9.66 -37.78
C PRO A 163 53.74 8.59 -38.42
N GLN A 164 53.17 7.82 -39.35
CA GLN A 164 53.98 6.93 -40.19
C GLN A 164 54.96 7.77 -41.00
N PRO A 165 56.26 7.44 -41.02
CA PRO A 165 57.18 8.09 -41.94
C PRO A 165 56.83 7.66 -43.36
N GLU A 166 56.52 8.62 -44.21
CA GLU A 166 56.45 8.41 -45.65
C GLU A 166 57.79 7.86 -46.15
N LYS A 167 57.80 6.62 -46.64
CA LYS A 167 58.47 6.26 -47.90
C LYS A 167 58.03 4.92 -48.46
#